data_AF-A0A1T4WWW6-F1
#
_entry.id   AF-A0A1T4WWW6-F1
#
_cell.length_a   1.000
_cell.length_b   1.000
_cell.length_c   1.000
_cell.angle_alpha   90.00
_cell.angle_beta   90.00
_cell.angle_gamma   90.00
#
_symmetry.space_group_name_H-M   'P 1'
#
loop_
_entity.id
_entity.type
_entity.pdbx_description
1 polymer ?
#
loop_
_entity_poly.entity_id
_entity_poly.type
_entity_poly.pdbx_seq_one_letter_code
_entity_poly.pdbx_strand_id
1 'polypeptide(L)'
;MHKLHARAYSDFTEDAVRIEESASVIGCSITDTRATDLAHRDAIQLIPPSQGKRMQFAGAELCNVKIYGNRITSKGKLQCIFMSDGIARNLRIIGNTLSTQGQHYISIAGMIDGWIEGNIKPDGSYAPILLDPVRLAGEQNVYILSFKDRSYAYPPLSDLIDADTLAAGVVRDRRTKIFDPAATYLGDFDLKSFNKALLRLEVPRDNSTHTAELKQLALQFGQRVYRV
;
A
#
# COMPACT_ATOMS: atom_id res chain seq x y z
N MET A 1 15.26 -4.16 -13.38
CA MET A 1 13.80 -4.03 -13.27
C MET A 1 13.18 -5.33 -13.78
N HIS A 2 12.60 -6.10 -12.87
CA HIS A 2 11.91 -7.35 -13.23
C HIS A 2 10.63 -7.05 -14.02
N LYS A 3 10.39 -7.82 -15.08
CA LYS A 3 9.24 -7.64 -15.97
C LYS A 3 8.37 -8.90 -15.97
N LEU A 4 7.13 -8.77 -15.54
CA LEU A 4 6.09 -9.79 -15.62
C LEU A 4 5.08 -9.33 -16.66
N HIS A 5 5.18 -9.86 -17.88
CA HIS A 5 4.35 -9.46 -19.01
C HIS A 5 3.46 -10.61 -19.47
N ALA A 6 2.18 -10.34 -19.76
CA ALA A 6 1.26 -11.27 -20.40
C ALA A 6 1.15 -12.66 -19.73
N ARG A 7 1.28 -12.72 -18.40
CA ARG A 7 1.18 -13.97 -17.64
C ARG A 7 -0.24 -14.23 -17.18
N ALA A 8 -0.60 -15.51 -17.08
CA ALA A 8 -1.85 -15.96 -16.49
C ALA A 8 -1.58 -16.59 -15.10
N TYR A 9 -2.38 -16.20 -14.12
CA TYR A 9 -2.33 -16.75 -12.75
C TYR A 9 -3.73 -17.23 -12.36
N SER A 10 -3.82 -18.41 -11.75
CA SER A 10 -5.10 -19.01 -11.33
C SER A 10 -5.01 -19.68 -9.96
N ASP A 11 -6.00 -19.43 -9.11
CA ASP A 11 -6.29 -20.19 -7.87
C ASP A 11 -5.09 -20.40 -6.90
N PHE A 12 -4.32 -19.33 -6.67
CA PHE A 12 -3.13 -19.24 -5.82
C PHE A 12 -3.45 -19.18 -4.31
N THR A 13 -2.68 -19.83 -3.43
CA THR A 13 -3.03 -19.93 -1.99
C THR A 13 -2.84 -18.66 -1.17
N GLU A 14 -1.93 -17.77 -1.59
CA GLU A 14 -1.63 -16.49 -0.93
C GLU A 14 -1.83 -15.32 -1.92
N ASP A 15 -0.71 -14.77 -2.43
CA ASP A 15 -0.66 -13.70 -3.43
C ASP A 15 -0.44 -14.31 -4.83
N ALA A 16 -1.08 -13.74 -5.87
CA ALA A 16 -0.77 -14.15 -7.24
C ALA A 16 0.59 -13.60 -7.69
N VAL A 17 0.85 -12.33 -7.36
CA VAL A 17 2.09 -11.62 -7.64
C VAL A 17 2.51 -10.84 -6.39
N ARG A 18 3.70 -11.12 -5.88
CA ARG A 18 4.35 -10.33 -4.82
C ARG A 18 5.47 -9.49 -5.42
N ILE A 19 5.48 -8.18 -5.13
CA ILE A 19 6.48 -7.23 -5.62
C ILE A 19 7.24 -6.65 -4.43
N GLU A 20 8.54 -6.98 -4.35
CA GLU A 20 9.44 -6.53 -3.28
C GLU A 20 10.55 -5.57 -3.74
N GLU A 21 10.53 -5.21 -5.02
CA GLU A 21 11.55 -4.38 -5.66
C GLU A 21 10.99 -3.69 -6.90
N SER A 22 11.83 -2.92 -7.60
CA SER A 22 11.43 -2.26 -8.85
C SER A 22 11.00 -3.26 -9.93
N ALA A 23 9.72 -3.24 -10.25
CA ALA A 23 9.09 -4.20 -11.16
C ALA A 23 8.09 -3.56 -12.12
N SER A 24 7.72 -4.30 -13.16
CA SER A 24 6.60 -3.97 -14.04
C SER A 24 5.71 -5.20 -14.24
N VAL A 25 4.42 -5.06 -13.99
CA VAL A 25 3.37 -6.08 -14.22
C VAL A 25 2.44 -5.53 -15.29
N ILE A 26 2.54 -6.08 -16.50
CA ILE A 26 1.89 -5.50 -17.68
C ILE A 26 1.08 -6.56 -18.44
N GLY A 27 -0.20 -6.29 -18.65
CA GLY A 27 -1.07 -7.14 -19.49
C GLY A 27 -1.30 -8.55 -18.93
N CYS A 28 -1.12 -8.76 -17.62
CA CYS A 28 -1.36 -10.05 -16.98
C CYS A 28 -2.87 -10.28 -16.76
N SER A 29 -3.28 -11.56 -16.79
CA SER A 29 -4.62 -12.00 -16.42
C SER A 29 -4.55 -12.79 -15.11
N ILE A 30 -5.20 -12.30 -14.07
CA ILE A 30 -5.24 -12.95 -12.75
C ILE A 30 -6.68 -13.34 -12.46
N THR A 31 -6.93 -14.64 -12.35
CA THR A 31 -8.26 -15.18 -12.11
C THR A 31 -8.30 -15.97 -10.80
N ASP A 32 -9.23 -15.63 -9.92
CA ASP A 32 -9.50 -16.36 -8.69
C ASP A 32 -10.93 -16.89 -8.72
N THR A 33 -11.09 -18.18 -8.97
CA THR A 33 -12.40 -18.82 -9.11
C THR A 33 -13.02 -19.18 -7.77
N ARG A 34 -12.24 -19.10 -6.69
CA ARG A 34 -12.66 -19.41 -5.33
C ARG A 34 -13.57 -18.32 -4.79
N ALA A 35 -14.81 -18.68 -4.48
CA ALA A 35 -15.74 -17.84 -3.73
C ALA A 35 -15.45 -17.91 -2.22
N THR A 36 -14.20 -17.61 -1.84
CA THR A 36 -13.75 -17.69 -0.46
C THR A 36 -13.68 -16.31 0.21
N ASP A 37 -13.95 -16.31 1.51
CA ASP A 37 -13.80 -15.17 2.42
C ASP A 37 -12.42 -15.14 3.10
N LEU A 38 -11.48 -16.00 2.70
CA LEU A 38 -10.11 -15.97 3.23
C LEU A 38 -9.51 -14.57 3.03
N ALA A 39 -9.24 -13.91 4.15
CA ALA A 39 -8.59 -12.62 4.21
C ALA A 39 -7.13 -12.71 3.73
N HIS A 40 -6.55 -11.58 3.32
CA HIS A 40 -5.12 -11.43 2.99
C HIS A 40 -4.65 -12.22 1.77
N ARG A 41 -5.52 -12.36 0.75
CA ARG A 41 -5.11 -12.82 -0.58
C ARG A 41 -5.15 -11.66 -1.54
N ASP A 42 -4.01 -11.40 -2.17
CA ASP A 42 -3.83 -10.27 -3.05
C ASP A 42 -3.56 -10.74 -4.49
N ALA A 43 -4.20 -10.14 -5.48
CA ALA A 43 -3.82 -10.41 -6.87
C ALA A 43 -2.43 -9.85 -7.15
N ILE A 44 -2.18 -8.60 -6.75
CA ILE A 44 -0.86 -7.97 -6.79
C ILE A 44 -0.60 -7.34 -5.43
N GLN A 45 0.28 -7.97 -4.65
CA GLN A 45 0.77 -7.47 -3.38
C GLN A 45 2.05 -6.66 -3.56
N LEU A 46 2.05 -5.44 -3.05
CA LEU A 46 3.23 -4.59 -2.96
C LEU A 46 3.76 -4.66 -1.52
N ILE A 47 4.98 -5.15 -1.35
CA ILE A 47 5.64 -5.22 -0.04
C ILE A 47 6.99 -4.52 -0.16
N PRO A 48 7.24 -3.41 0.53
CA PRO A 48 8.57 -2.82 0.52
C PRO A 48 9.65 -3.82 0.99
N PRO A 49 10.87 -3.77 0.41
CA PRO A 49 11.89 -4.76 0.65
C PRO A 49 12.26 -4.84 2.13
N SER A 50 12.18 -6.05 2.68
CA SER A 50 12.45 -6.30 4.10
C SER A 50 13.92 -6.17 4.49
N GLN A 51 14.85 -6.23 3.51
CA GLN A 51 16.31 -6.25 3.68
C GLN A 51 16.80 -7.18 4.83
N GLY A 52 16.09 -8.30 5.05
CA GLY A 52 16.40 -9.26 6.11
C GLY A 52 16.04 -8.82 7.54
N LYS A 53 15.43 -7.64 7.73
CA LYS A 53 15.08 -7.06 9.04
C LYS A 53 13.59 -6.72 9.20
N ARG A 54 12.72 -7.29 8.37
CA ARG A 54 11.27 -6.98 8.33
C ARG A 54 10.99 -5.45 8.17
N MET A 55 11.83 -4.78 7.38
CA MET A 55 11.80 -3.32 7.19
C MET A 55 10.49 -2.80 6.58
N GLN A 56 9.64 -3.66 6.01
CA GLN A 56 8.32 -3.27 5.51
C GLN A 56 7.45 -2.61 6.60
N PHE A 57 7.58 -3.04 7.85
CA PHE A 57 6.85 -2.43 8.98
C PHE A 57 7.51 -1.16 9.51
N ALA A 58 8.62 -0.74 8.91
CA ALA A 58 9.44 0.36 9.41
C ALA A 58 9.71 1.42 8.33
N GLY A 59 8.76 1.59 7.40
CA GLY A 59 8.82 2.69 6.43
C GLY A 59 9.79 2.43 5.29
N ALA A 60 10.11 1.16 5.00
CA ALA A 60 10.87 0.83 3.80
C ALA A 60 10.17 1.35 2.53
N GLU A 61 10.98 1.71 1.54
CA GLU A 61 10.52 2.30 0.30
C GLU A 61 10.47 1.25 -0.82
N LEU A 62 9.32 1.15 -1.48
CA LEU A 62 9.15 0.46 -2.74
C LEU A 62 9.12 1.48 -3.87
N CYS A 63 10.14 1.41 -4.73
CA CYS A 63 10.37 2.41 -5.77
C CYS A 63 10.19 1.84 -7.18
N ASN A 64 9.67 2.66 -8.08
CA ASN A 64 9.63 2.39 -9.53
C ASN A 64 8.84 1.12 -9.88
N VAL A 65 7.59 1.04 -9.44
CA VAL A 65 6.69 -0.08 -9.77
C VAL A 65 5.64 0.38 -10.78
N LYS A 66 5.39 -0.46 -11.80
CA LYS A 66 4.38 -0.21 -12.85
C LYS A 66 3.40 -1.36 -12.92
N ILE A 67 2.11 -1.10 -12.84
CA ILE A 67 1.03 -2.09 -12.92
C ILE A 67 0.04 -1.63 -13.99
N TYR A 68 0.22 -2.11 -15.23
CA TYR A 68 -0.48 -1.57 -16.40
C TYR A 68 -1.31 -2.60 -17.15
N GLY A 69 -2.53 -2.23 -17.54
CA GLY A 69 -3.33 -3.01 -18.50
C GLY A 69 -3.65 -4.43 -18.04
N ASN A 70 -3.62 -4.71 -16.73
CA ASN A 70 -3.89 -6.04 -16.20
C ASN A 70 -5.40 -6.27 -16.06
N ARG A 71 -5.82 -7.52 -16.17
CA ARG A 71 -7.18 -7.96 -15.88
C ARG A 71 -7.19 -8.83 -14.63
N ILE A 72 -7.90 -8.39 -13.61
CA ILE A 72 -8.01 -9.10 -12.32
C ILE A 72 -9.47 -9.43 -12.09
N THR A 73 -9.79 -10.72 -11.96
CA THR A 73 -11.16 -11.21 -11.78
C THR A 73 -11.22 -12.21 -10.64
N SER A 74 -12.00 -11.92 -9.61
CA SER A 74 -12.28 -12.84 -8.51
C SER A 74 -13.78 -13.04 -8.30
N LYS A 75 -14.17 -14.27 -7.98
CA LYS A 75 -15.52 -14.59 -7.47
C LYS A 75 -15.67 -14.36 -5.97
N GLY A 76 -14.58 -14.13 -5.24
CA GLY A 76 -14.56 -13.91 -3.79
C GLY A 76 -14.06 -12.52 -3.41
N LYS A 77 -13.61 -12.37 -2.16
CA LYS A 77 -13.12 -11.10 -1.59
C LYS A 77 -11.62 -10.85 -1.81
N LEU A 78 -11.09 -11.26 -2.95
CA LEU A 78 -9.69 -11.01 -3.30
C LEU A 78 -9.39 -9.51 -3.30
N GLN A 79 -8.28 -9.12 -2.71
CA GLN A 79 -7.77 -7.75 -2.80
C GLN A 79 -7.03 -7.62 -4.14
N CYS A 80 -7.38 -6.66 -4.99
CA CYS A 80 -6.82 -6.61 -6.33
C CYS A 80 -5.38 -6.05 -6.32
N ILE A 81 -5.20 -4.77 -5.99
CA ILE A 81 -3.86 -4.17 -5.89
C ILE A 81 -3.73 -3.60 -4.48
N PHE A 82 -2.81 -4.14 -3.70
CA PHE A 82 -2.75 -3.89 -2.27
C PHE A 82 -1.34 -3.55 -1.80
N MET A 83 -1.26 -2.61 -0.86
CA MET A 83 -0.07 -2.27 -0.09
C MET A 83 -0.51 -1.79 1.28
N SER A 84 -0.20 -2.54 2.34
CA SER A 84 -0.62 -2.18 3.70
C SER A 84 0.41 -1.38 4.48
N ASP A 85 1.70 -1.50 4.17
CA ASP A 85 2.78 -0.98 5.00
C ASP A 85 3.92 -0.36 4.17
N GLY A 86 4.59 0.61 4.77
CA GLY A 86 5.75 1.31 4.18
C GLY A 86 5.39 2.43 3.21
N ILE A 87 6.31 2.72 2.28
CA ILE A 87 6.28 3.92 1.42
C ILE A 87 6.37 3.50 -0.05
N ALA A 88 5.50 4.05 -0.89
CA ALA A 88 5.57 3.89 -2.34
C ALA A 88 6.06 5.18 -3.01
N ARG A 89 7.07 5.05 -3.88
CA ARG A 89 7.57 6.15 -4.73
C ARG A 89 7.60 5.74 -6.20
N ASN A 90 7.22 6.67 -7.07
CA ASN A 90 7.03 6.44 -8.50
C ASN A 90 6.22 5.14 -8.77
N LEU A 91 5.13 4.94 -8.02
CA LEU A 91 4.20 3.83 -8.21
C LEU A 91 3.17 4.23 -9.27
N ARG A 92 3.05 3.45 -10.35
CA ARG A 92 2.11 3.73 -11.43
C ARG A 92 1.12 2.59 -11.61
N ILE A 93 -0.17 2.86 -11.49
CA ILE A 93 -1.26 1.89 -11.63
C ILE A 93 -2.22 2.41 -12.70
N ILE A 94 -2.13 1.88 -13.92
CA ILE A 94 -2.79 2.50 -15.08
C ILE A 94 -3.56 1.48 -15.91
N GLY A 95 -4.81 1.81 -16.26
CA GLY A 95 -5.58 1.09 -17.27
C GLY A 95 -5.91 -0.36 -16.92
N ASN A 96 -6.01 -0.71 -15.64
CA ASN A 96 -6.35 -2.07 -15.21
C ASN A 96 -7.86 -2.28 -15.17
N THR A 97 -8.32 -3.50 -15.45
CA THR A 97 -9.71 -3.92 -15.24
C THR A 97 -9.80 -4.83 -14.01
N LEU A 98 -10.54 -4.40 -12.99
CA LEU A 98 -10.54 -5.00 -11.66
C LEU A 98 -11.95 -5.45 -11.28
N SER A 99 -12.09 -6.71 -10.87
CA SER A 99 -13.36 -7.29 -10.43
C SER A 99 -13.14 -8.16 -9.20
N THR A 100 -13.80 -7.81 -8.11
CA THR A 100 -13.78 -8.54 -6.84
C THR A 100 -15.10 -8.29 -6.09
N GLN A 101 -15.44 -9.17 -5.15
CA GLN A 101 -16.51 -8.93 -4.16
C GLN A 101 -15.97 -8.25 -2.89
N GLY A 102 -14.65 -8.02 -2.81
CA GLY A 102 -13.99 -7.35 -1.71
C GLY A 102 -14.05 -5.82 -1.81
N GLN A 103 -13.57 -5.14 -0.76
CA GLN A 103 -13.52 -3.67 -0.70
C GLN A 103 -12.23 -3.09 -1.30
N HIS A 104 -11.20 -3.90 -1.48
CA HIS A 104 -9.86 -3.46 -1.87
C HIS A 104 -9.62 -3.69 -3.37
N TYR A 105 -10.12 -2.76 -4.20
CA TYR A 105 -9.78 -2.71 -5.61
C TYR A 105 -8.35 -2.17 -5.77
N ILE A 106 -8.12 -0.92 -5.38
CA ILE A 106 -6.79 -0.35 -5.21
C ILE A 106 -6.73 0.19 -3.79
N SER A 107 -5.83 -0.33 -2.96
CA SER A 107 -5.62 0.20 -1.60
C SER A 107 -4.15 0.31 -1.30
N ILE A 108 -3.66 1.54 -1.17
CA ILE A 108 -2.25 1.85 -1.01
C ILE A 108 -2.05 2.68 0.26
N ALA A 109 -1.35 2.11 1.24
CA ALA A 109 -0.77 2.86 2.33
C ALA A 109 0.54 3.50 1.86
N GLY A 110 0.73 4.78 2.19
CA GLY A 110 2.02 5.44 2.02
C GLY A 110 2.41 5.81 0.59
N MET A 111 1.43 6.13 -0.27
CA MET A 111 1.71 6.68 -1.60
C MET A 111 2.19 8.14 -1.51
N ILE A 112 3.49 8.34 -1.70
CA ILE A 112 4.16 9.66 -1.66
C ILE A 112 4.39 10.23 -3.05
N ASP A 113 4.58 9.37 -4.05
CA ASP A 113 4.85 9.77 -5.44
C ASP A 113 4.37 8.67 -6.41
N GLY A 114 3.81 9.06 -7.55
CA GLY A 114 3.26 8.12 -8.53
C GLY A 114 2.09 8.65 -9.35
N TRP A 115 1.36 7.73 -9.98
CA TRP A 115 0.19 8.05 -10.81
C TRP A 115 -0.81 6.88 -10.89
N ILE A 116 -2.09 7.16 -10.67
CA ILE A 116 -3.20 6.20 -10.79
C ILE A 116 -4.18 6.73 -11.83
N GLU A 117 -4.41 5.97 -12.90
CA GLU A 117 -5.24 6.43 -14.01
C GLU A 117 -6.04 5.32 -14.68
N GLY A 118 -7.29 5.62 -15.06
CA GLY A 118 -8.07 4.79 -15.99
C GLY A 118 -8.33 3.36 -15.53
N ASN A 119 -8.31 3.09 -14.23
CA ASN A 119 -8.60 1.77 -13.69
C ASN A 119 -10.11 1.61 -13.53
N ILE A 120 -10.67 0.55 -14.11
CA ILE A 120 -12.11 0.37 -14.26
C ILE A 120 -12.57 -1.00 -13.76
N LYS A 121 -13.87 -1.11 -13.50
CA LYS A 121 -14.60 -2.36 -13.33
C LYS A 121 -15.04 -2.92 -14.70
N PRO A 122 -15.45 -4.20 -14.79
CA PRO A 122 -15.93 -4.78 -16.04
C PRO A 122 -17.14 -4.06 -16.67
N ASP A 123 -17.91 -3.33 -15.87
CA ASP A 123 -19.05 -2.51 -16.32
C ASP A 123 -18.62 -1.15 -16.92
N GLY A 124 -17.32 -0.85 -16.95
CA GLY A 124 -16.76 0.41 -17.47
C GLY A 124 -16.69 1.56 -16.45
N SER A 125 -17.27 1.41 -15.26
CA SER A 125 -17.16 2.44 -14.22
C SER A 125 -15.81 2.38 -13.49
N TYR A 126 -15.34 3.50 -12.94
CA TYR A 126 -14.04 3.57 -12.26
C TYR A 126 -13.96 2.65 -11.04
N ALA A 127 -12.79 2.04 -10.85
CA ALA A 127 -12.51 1.17 -9.71
C ALA A 127 -12.27 2.02 -8.44
N PRO A 128 -12.83 1.62 -7.28
CA PRO A 128 -12.57 2.29 -6.01
C PRO A 128 -11.08 2.37 -5.64
N ILE A 129 -10.66 3.54 -5.14
CA ILE A 129 -9.28 3.79 -4.70
C ILE A 129 -9.30 4.22 -3.24
N LEU A 130 -8.48 3.55 -2.42
CA LEU A 130 -8.25 3.89 -1.03
C LEU A 130 -6.77 4.28 -0.85
N LEU A 131 -6.54 5.53 -0.44
CA LEU A 131 -5.21 6.01 -0.08
C LEU A 131 -5.12 6.22 1.43
N ASP A 132 -4.28 5.42 2.06
CA ASP A 132 -4.01 5.48 3.49
C ASP A 132 -2.66 6.14 3.78
N PRO A 133 -2.48 6.72 4.98
CA PRO A 133 -1.17 7.19 5.40
C PRO A 133 -0.16 6.04 5.41
N VAL A 134 1.13 6.36 5.37
CA VAL A 134 2.22 5.43 5.68
C VAL A 134 1.89 4.75 7.00
N ARG A 135 1.81 3.43 6.97
CA ARG A 135 1.61 2.58 8.13
C ARG A 135 2.94 1.93 8.50
N LEU A 136 3.22 1.97 9.79
CA LEU A 136 4.35 1.34 10.45
C LEU A 136 3.84 0.36 11.52
N ALA A 137 4.76 -0.46 12.01
CA ALA A 137 4.61 -1.36 13.13
C ALA A 137 3.50 -2.41 12.96
N GLY A 138 3.18 -2.81 11.72
CA GLY A 138 2.28 -3.94 11.42
C GLY A 138 1.00 -3.93 12.28
N GLU A 139 0.80 -4.98 13.06
CA GLU A 139 -0.37 -5.17 13.94
C GLU A 139 -0.61 -4.01 14.93
N GLN A 140 0.40 -3.22 15.26
CA GLN A 140 0.29 -2.10 16.19
C GLN A 140 -0.29 -0.82 15.57
N ASN A 141 -0.45 -0.78 14.24
CA ASN A 141 -1.09 0.30 13.47
C ASN A 141 -0.60 1.70 13.86
N VAL A 142 0.62 2.06 13.45
CA VAL A 142 1.14 3.42 13.58
C VAL A 142 1.06 4.14 12.23
N TYR A 143 0.17 5.12 12.11
CA TYR A 143 -0.03 5.91 10.89
C TYR A 143 0.69 7.25 10.95
N ILE A 144 1.39 7.61 9.88
CA ILE A 144 2.11 8.87 9.75
C ILE A 144 1.31 9.86 8.91
N LEU A 145 0.75 10.89 9.53
CA LEU A 145 -0.10 11.90 8.90
C LEU A 145 0.71 13.04 8.24
N SER A 146 1.93 13.30 8.70
CA SER A 146 2.83 14.28 8.11
C SER A 146 4.30 13.99 8.47
N PHE A 147 5.21 14.50 7.65
CA PHE A 147 6.66 14.30 7.78
C PHE A 147 7.38 15.64 7.99
N LYS A 148 8.48 15.62 8.74
CA LYS A 148 9.42 16.77 8.84
C LYS A 148 10.08 17.07 7.51
N ASP A 149 10.50 16.01 6.81
CA ASP A 149 11.10 16.13 5.49
C ASP A 149 10.00 16.27 4.44
N ARG A 150 9.97 17.43 3.77
CA ARG A 150 8.97 17.75 2.76
C ARG A 150 9.04 16.86 1.52
N SER A 151 10.15 16.17 1.28
CA SER A 151 10.24 15.17 0.19
C SER A 151 9.36 13.94 0.41
N TYR A 152 8.81 13.78 1.63
CA TYR A 152 7.82 12.75 1.99
C TYR A 152 6.42 13.34 2.23
N ALA A 153 6.19 14.63 1.93
CA ALA A 153 4.86 15.20 2.06
C ALA A 153 3.88 14.48 1.12
N TYR A 154 2.67 14.21 1.61
CA TYR A 154 1.60 13.69 0.75
C TYR A 154 1.21 14.76 -0.28
N PRO A 155 1.33 14.48 -1.58
CA PRO A 155 0.94 15.44 -2.60
C PRO A 155 -0.60 15.53 -2.71
N PRO A 156 -1.12 16.66 -3.22
CA PRO A 156 -2.51 16.78 -3.64
C PRO A 156 -2.95 15.61 -4.53
N LEU A 157 -4.23 15.25 -4.47
CA LEU A 157 -4.76 14.17 -5.29
C LEU A 157 -4.62 14.44 -6.80
N SER A 158 -4.71 15.69 -7.22
CA SER A 158 -4.50 16.12 -8.62
C SER A 158 -3.12 15.76 -9.17
N ASP A 159 -2.14 15.54 -8.28
CA ASP A 159 -0.76 15.24 -8.66
C ASP A 159 -0.53 13.71 -8.72
N LEU A 160 -1.50 12.92 -8.26
CA LEU A 160 -1.43 11.45 -8.22
C LEU A 160 -2.50 10.74 -9.05
N ILE A 161 -3.61 11.40 -9.36
CA ILE A 161 -4.79 10.78 -9.95
C ILE A 161 -5.33 11.69 -11.05
N ASP A 162 -5.70 11.10 -12.19
CA ASP A 162 -6.29 11.82 -13.31
C ASP A 162 -7.65 12.46 -12.95
N ALA A 163 -8.00 13.52 -13.68
CA ALA A 163 -9.18 14.32 -13.42
C ALA A 163 -10.49 13.52 -13.54
N ASP A 164 -10.58 12.56 -14.45
CA ASP A 164 -11.81 11.81 -14.69
C ASP A 164 -12.06 10.82 -13.56
N THR A 165 -11.02 10.12 -13.07
CA THR A 165 -11.09 9.27 -11.88
C THR A 165 -11.49 10.09 -10.64
N LEU A 166 -10.97 11.31 -10.49
CA LEU A 166 -11.36 12.19 -9.38
C LEU A 166 -12.82 12.64 -9.49
N ALA A 167 -13.26 13.02 -10.69
CA ALA A 167 -14.63 13.44 -10.96
C ALA A 167 -15.65 12.31 -10.72
N ALA A 168 -15.25 11.05 -10.89
CA ALA A 168 -16.08 9.90 -10.61
C ALA A 168 -16.38 9.69 -9.10
N GLY A 169 -15.67 10.37 -8.19
CA GLY A 169 -15.95 10.32 -6.75
C GLY A 169 -15.61 8.98 -6.08
N VAL A 170 -14.78 8.15 -6.70
CA VAL A 170 -14.42 6.80 -6.21
C VAL A 170 -13.16 6.77 -5.34
N VAL A 171 -12.54 7.92 -5.10
CA VAL A 171 -11.29 8.05 -4.34
C VAL A 171 -11.58 8.42 -2.89
N ARG A 172 -11.15 7.55 -1.97
CA ARG A 172 -11.14 7.83 -0.53
C ARG A 172 -9.72 8.14 -0.07
N ASP A 173 -9.43 9.42 0.12
CA ASP A 173 -8.14 9.88 0.67
C ASP A 173 -8.23 10.02 2.20
N ARG A 174 -7.41 9.22 2.89
CA ARG A 174 -7.24 9.22 4.35
C ARG A 174 -5.81 9.55 4.77
N ARG A 175 -4.91 9.92 3.85
CA ARG A 175 -3.48 10.11 4.13
C ARG A 175 -3.17 11.12 5.24
N THR A 176 -4.07 12.07 5.47
CA THR A 176 -3.96 13.10 6.51
C THR A 176 -5.07 13.03 7.57
N LYS A 177 -5.80 11.89 7.67
CA LYS A 177 -6.99 11.76 8.52
C LYS A 177 -6.82 10.67 9.59
N ILE A 178 -7.42 10.92 10.74
CA ILE A 178 -7.66 9.90 11.78
C ILE A 178 -8.94 9.13 11.40
N PHE A 179 -8.87 7.80 11.36
CA PHE A 179 -10.00 6.95 10.92
C PHE A 179 -10.20 5.67 11.73
N ASP A 180 -9.20 5.24 12.50
CA ASP A 180 -9.25 4.07 13.37
C ASP A 180 -8.94 4.53 14.81
N PRO A 181 -9.92 4.52 15.72
CA PRO A 181 -9.71 4.98 17.09
C PRO A 181 -8.72 4.13 17.90
N ALA A 182 -8.43 2.89 17.47
CA ALA A 182 -7.47 2.01 18.12
C ALA A 182 -6.02 2.25 17.66
N ALA A 183 -5.82 2.96 16.55
CA ALA A 183 -4.51 3.19 15.96
C ALA A 183 -3.76 4.36 16.62
N THR A 184 -2.44 4.39 16.40
CA THR A 184 -1.58 5.52 16.79
C THR A 184 -1.34 6.41 15.58
N TYR A 185 -1.52 7.72 15.74
CA TYR A 185 -1.30 8.71 14.69
C TYR A 185 -0.17 9.65 15.06
N LEU A 186 0.78 9.83 14.14
CA LEU A 186 1.93 10.71 14.30
C LEU A 186 1.94 11.77 13.21
N GLY A 187 2.22 13.02 13.59
CA GLY A 187 2.52 14.13 12.68
C GLY A 187 3.96 14.58 12.86
N ASP A 188 4.46 15.39 11.93
CA ASP A 188 5.82 15.94 11.95
C ASP A 188 6.87 14.83 12.17
N PHE A 189 6.72 13.71 11.47
CA PHE A 189 7.55 12.52 11.70
C PHE A 189 8.94 12.66 11.06
N ASP A 190 9.99 12.40 11.85
CA ASP A 190 11.39 12.37 11.42
C ASP A 190 11.79 10.98 10.92
N LEU A 191 11.39 10.66 9.69
CA LEU A 191 11.70 9.36 9.08
C LEU A 191 13.20 9.08 8.99
N LYS A 192 14.02 10.11 8.74
CA LYS A 192 15.47 9.96 8.60
C LYS A 192 16.12 9.56 9.92
N SER A 193 15.76 10.22 11.02
CA SER A 193 16.28 9.89 12.35
C SER A 193 15.72 8.56 12.84
N PHE A 194 14.45 8.26 12.57
CA PHE A 194 13.84 6.96 12.84
C PHE A 194 14.60 5.83 12.15
N ASN A 195 14.87 5.93 10.85
CA ASN A 195 15.62 4.92 10.10
C ASN A 195 17.05 4.72 10.64
N LYS A 196 17.72 5.79 11.09
CA LYS A 196 19.03 5.67 11.75
C LYS A 196 18.96 4.94 13.09
N ALA A 197 17.92 5.19 13.88
CA ALA A 197 17.72 4.53 15.16
C ALA A 197 17.35 3.06 14.99
N LEU A 198 16.54 2.75 13.96
CA LEU A 198 16.13 1.40 13.59
C LEU A 198 17.33 0.48 13.29
N LEU A 199 18.41 1.01 12.70
CA LEU A 199 19.63 0.22 12.46
C LEU A 199 20.26 -0.36 13.74
N ARG A 200 19.94 0.24 14.90
CA ARG A 200 20.43 -0.17 16.22
C ARG A 200 19.44 -1.05 16.97
N LEU A 201 18.22 -1.20 16.46
CA LEU A 201 17.22 -2.09 17.03
C LEU A 201 17.61 -3.53 16.66
N GLU A 202 17.76 -4.38 17.67
CA GLU A 202 17.85 -5.82 17.44
C GLU A 202 16.51 -6.30 16.85
N VAL A 203 16.53 -7.25 15.92
CA VAL A 203 15.29 -7.76 15.32
C VAL A 203 14.84 -8.97 16.15
N PRO A 204 13.72 -8.87 16.91
CA PRO A 204 13.20 -10.01 17.66
C PRO A 204 12.78 -11.15 16.72
N ARG A 205 12.78 -12.38 17.23
CA ARG A 205 12.40 -13.56 16.42
C ARG A 205 10.91 -13.55 16.06
N ASP A 206 10.05 -13.06 16.97
CA ASP A 206 8.61 -13.02 16.77
C ASP A 206 8.11 -11.65 16.27
N ASN A 207 6.98 -11.66 15.54
CA ASN A 207 6.42 -10.46 14.92
C ASN A 207 5.82 -9.49 15.94
N SER A 208 5.21 -10.01 17.02
CA SER A 208 4.48 -9.20 17.98
C SER A 208 5.44 -8.30 18.77
N THR A 209 6.53 -8.88 19.29
CA THR A 209 7.59 -8.12 19.96
C THR A 209 8.22 -7.10 19.02
N HIS A 210 8.56 -7.49 17.79
CA HIS A 210 9.16 -6.58 16.82
C HIS A 210 8.26 -5.37 16.50
N THR A 211 6.97 -5.60 16.28
CA THR A 211 6.02 -4.52 15.99
C THR A 211 5.78 -3.62 17.21
N ALA A 212 5.73 -4.18 18.42
CA ALA A 212 5.63 -3.39 19.64
C ALA A 212 6.84 -2.48 19.84
N GLU A 213 8.06 -2.98 19.63
CA GLU A 213 9.30 -2.21 19.72
C GLU A 213 9.37 -1.12 18.65
N LEU A 214 8.99 -1.43 17.41
CA LEU A 214 8.89 -0.44 16.32
C LEU A 214 7.95 0.71 16.67
N LYS A 215 6.80 0.41 17.29
CA LYS A 215 5.88 1.45 17.77
C LYS A 215 6.52 2.32 18.84
N GLN A 216 7.17 1.73 19.84
CA GLN A 216 7.86 2.51 20.89
C GLN A 216 8.97 3.38 20.32
N LEU A 217 9.69 2.87 19.32
CA LEU A 217 10.69 3.64 18.61
C LEU A 217 10.04 4.80 17.84
N ALA A 218 9.02 4.53 17.04
CA ALA A 218 8.33 5.54 16.22
C ALA A 218 7.76 6.70 17.07
N LEU A 219 7.25 6.41 18.27
CA LEU A 219 6.74 7.43 19.20
C LEU A 219 7.80 8.49 19.60
N GLN A 220 9.10 8.20 19.44
CA GLN A 220 10.18 9.14 19.74
C GLN A 220 10.47 10.11 18.59
N PHE A 221 9.94 9.84 17.38
CA PHE A 221 10.28 10.58 16.17
C PHE A 221 9.11 11.33 15.55
N GLY A 222 7.92 11.30 16.16
CA GLY A 222 6.76 12.08 15.71
C GLY A 222 5.94 12.63 16.86
N GLN A 223 5.14 13.65 16.56
CA GLN A 223 4.19 14.23 17.50
C GLN A 223 2.90 13.44 17.46
N ARG A 224 2.40 13.01 18.61
CA ARG A 224 1.13 12.28 18.66
C ARG A 224 -0.03 13.22 18.29
N VAL A 225 -0.84 12.79 17.33
CA VAL A 225 -2.03 13.51 16.88
C VAL A 225 -3.26 12.86 17.49
N TYR A 226 -4.12 13.65 18.11
CA TYR A 226 -5.37 13.22 18.70
C TYR A 226 -6.55 13.75 17.87
N ARG A 227 -7.66 13.04 17.93
CA ARG A 227 -8.92 13.53 17.38
C ARG A 227 -9.38 14.68 18.27
N VAL A 228 -9.46 15.88 17.71
CA VAL A 228 -10.11 17.03 18.35
C VAL A 228 -11.62 16.82 18.33
#